data_AF-A0A946AUF2-F1
#
_entry.id   AF-A0A946AUF2-F1
#
_cell.length_a   1.000
_cell.length_b   1.000
_cell.length_c   1.000
_cell.angle_alpha   90.00
_cell.angle_beta   90.00
_cell.angle_gamma   90.00
#
_symmetry.space_group_name_H-M   'P 1'
#
loop_
_entity.id
_entity.type
_entity.pdbx_description
1 polymer ?
#
loop_
_entity_poly.entity_id
_entity_poly.type
_entity_poly.pdbx_seq_one_letter_code
_entity_poly.pdbx_strand_id
1 'polypeptide(L)'
;TSWDVQSSGMLWVGYDLNGNGSTNYYTVRIVLDAYYSKDTAQVIKDNNPMCPVFFIDYDLDRYYYITAPKPIYYAFDLDEDGHWDLMFKDVMEDGVNGNEQFYDSPSKKYKKEAITELPLS
;
A
#
# COMPACT_ATOMS: atom_id res chain seq x y z
N THR A 1 -3.00 10.76 0.62
CA THR A 1 -2.89 9.40 0.06
C THR A 1 -2.69 9.49 -1.43
N SER A 2 -1.61 8.89 -1.93
CA SER A 2 -1.33 8.71 -3.35
C SER A 2 -1.44 7.23 -3.70
N TRP A 3 -1.68 6.89 -4.97
CA TRP A 3 -1.68 5.50 -5.41
C TRP A 3 -1.33 5.38 -6.89
N ASP A 4 -0.77 4.24 -7.27
CA ASP A 4 -0.39 3.94 -8.66
C ASP A 4 -0.49 2.44 -8.95
N VAL A 5 -0.98 2.10 -10.14
CA VAL A 5 -1.12 0.71 -10.60
C VAL A 5 0.15 0.32 -11.35
N GLN A 6 0.89 -0.61 -10.78
CA GLN A 6 2.11 -1.10 -11.39
C GLN A 6 1.81 -2.07 -12.54
N SER A 7 2.71 -2.16 -13.51
CA SER A 7 2.62 -3.10 -14.64
C SER A 7 2.52 -4.57 -14.22
N SER A 8 2.86 -4.90 -12.97
CA SER A 8 2.71 -6.21 -12.37
C SER A 8 1.28 -6.55 -11.93
N GLY A 9 0.30 -5.65 -12.11
CA GLY A 9 -1.06 -5.82 -11.59
C GLY A 9 -1.17 -5.61 -10.07
N MET A 10 -0.17 -4.98 -9.47
CA MET A 10 -0.17 -4.61 -8.04
C MET A 10 -0.49 -3.13 -7.90
N LEU A 11 -1.13 -2.76 -6.79
CA LEU A 11 -1.40 -1.38 -6.45
C LEU A 11 -0.43 -0.90 -5.37
N TRP A 12 0.26 0.19 -5.65
CA TRP A 12 1.04 0.92 -4.65
C TRP A 12 0.16 1.99 -4.04
N VAL A 13 0.18 2.12 -2.73
CA VAL A 13 -0.56 3.15 -1.99
C VAL A 13 0.37 3.83 -1.01
N GLY A 14 0.54 5.13 -1.20
CA GLY A 14 1.34 6.02 -0.35
C GLY A 14 0.48 6.75 0.68
N TYR A 15 0.95 6.80 1.91
CA TYR A 15 0.38 7.52 3.03
C TYR A 15 1.40 8.52 3.59
N ASP A 16 0.87 9.68 3.95
CA ASP A 16 1.55 10.69 4.75
C ASP A 16 1.11 10.46 6.20
N LEU A 17 1.92 9.76 6.99
CA LEU A 17 1.56 9.42 8.38
C LEU A 17 1.83 10.56 9.37
N ASN A 18 2.70 11.52 9.04
CA ASN A 18 3.09 12.61 9.93
C ASN A 18 2.41 13.95 9.56
N GLY A 19 1.69 14.00 8.44
CA GLY A 19 0.89 15.13 7.98
C GLY A 19 1.71 16.28 7.39
N ASN A 20 2.95 16.04 6.96
CA ASN A 20 3.84 17.09 6.47
C ASN A 20 3.73 17.34 4.96
N GLY A 21 2.86 16.62 4.25
CA GLY A 21 2.64 16.71 2.81
C GLY A 21 3.53 15.77 1.99
N SER A 22 4.44 15.05 2.62
CA SER A 22 5.29 14.03 2.00
C SER A 22 4.78 12.62 2.32
N THR A 23 5.01 11.68 1.41
CA THR A 23 4.63 10.28 1.63
C THR A 23 5.81 9.54 2.26
N ASN A 24 5.63 9.04 3.49
CA ASN A 24 6.65 8.33 4.26
C ASN A 24 6.32 6.87 4.55
N TYR A 25 5.13 6.42 4.15
CA TYR A 25 4.69 5.03 4.30
C TYR A 25 4.00 4.53 3.04
N TYR A 26 4.40 3.35 2.58
CA TYR A 26 3.93 2.76 1.34
C TYR A 26 3.45 1.35 1.58
N THR A 27 2.39 0.97 0.89
CA THR A 27 1.85 -0.39 0.91
C THR A 27 1.69 -0.92 -0.50
N VAL A 28 1.96 -2.21 -0.70
CA VAL A 28 1.71 -2.90 -1.96
C VAL A 28 0.58 -3.90 -1.75
N ARG A 29 -0.46 -3.80 -2.58
CA ARG A 29 -1.65 -4.65 -2.53
C ARG A 29 -1.85 -5.36 -3.85
N ILE A 30 -2.40 -6.56 -3.79
CA ILE A 30 -2.86 -7.29 -4.97
C ILE A 30 -4.16 -6.64 -5.45
N VAL A 31 -4.26 -6.36 -6.75
CA VAL A 31 -5.54 -6.02 -7.38
C VAL A 31 -6.32 -7.32 -7.58
N LEU A 32 -7.47 -7.44 -6.92
CA LEU A 32 -8.34 -8.61 -7.01
C LEU A 32 -9.26 -8.54 -8.23
N ASP A 33 -9.74 -7.34 -8.54
CA ASP A 33 -10.61 -7.09 -9.69
C ASP A 33 -10.44 -5.65 -10.20
N ALA A 34 -10.67 -5.45 -11.49
CA ALA A 34 -10.57 -4.15 -12.14
C ALA A 34 -11.50 -4.03 -13.35
N TYR A 35 -12.40 -3.05 -13.33
CA TYR A 35 -13.43 -2.90 -14.38
C TYR A 35 -14.01 -1.49 -14.47
N TYR A 36 -14.65 -1.19 -15.60
CA TYR A 36 -15.47 0.00 -15.78
C TYR A 36 -16.85 -0.15 -15.14
N SER A 37 -17.31 0.86 -14.42
CA SER A 37 -18.69 0.96 -13.96
C SER A 37 -19.20 2.40 -13.94
N LYS A 38 -20.52 2.54 -14.08
CA LYS A 38 -21.27 3.80 -13.91
C LYS A 38 -21.72 4.03 -12.47
N ASP A 39 -21.62 3.00 -11.63
CA ASP A 39 -21.96 3.11 -10.23
C ASP A 39 -21.06 4.13 -9.54
N THR A 40 -21.54 4.68 -8.43
CA THR A 40 -20.75 5.63 -7.65
C THR A 40 -19.66 4.90 -6.86
N ALA A 41 -18.59 5.60 -6.48
CA ALA A 41 -17.56 5.04 -5.62
C ALA A 41 -18.13 4.52 -4.29
N GLN A 42 -19.18 5.15 -3.77
CA GLN A 42 -19.87 4.69 -2.56
C GLN A 42 -20.53 3.33 -2.78
N VAL A 43 -21.26 3.13 -3.88
CA VAL A 43 -21.90 1.84 -4.21
C VAL A 43 -20.85 0.74 -4.38
N ILE A 44 -19.77 1.01 -5.12
CA ILE A 44 -18.69 0.03 -5.29
C ILE A 44 -18.05 -0.33 -3.94
N LYS A 45 -17.84 0.65 -3.05
CA LYS A 45 -17.30 0.43 -1.71
C LYS A 45 -18.24 -0.40 -0.83
N ASP A 46 -19.54 -0.14 -0.87
CA ASP A 46 -20.54 -0.86 -0.07
C ASP A 46 -20.64 -2.34 -0.51
N ASN A 47 -20.47 -2.62 -1.80
CA ASN A 47 -20.46 -3.97 -2.36
C ASN A 47 -19.16 -4.75 -2.08
N ASN A 48 -18.07 -4.06 -1.72
CA ASN A 48 -16.76 -4.65 -1.46
C ASN A 48 -16.28 -4.33 -0.04
N PRO A 49 -17.03 -4.75 1.00
CA PRO A 49 -16.65 -4.46 2.37
C PRO A 49 -15.24 -5.00 2.66
N MET A 50 -14.48 -4.25 3.45
CA MET A 50 -13.07 -4.53 3.80
C MET A 50 -12.04 -4.36 2.67
N CYS A 51 -12.44 -4.30 1.41
CA CYS A 51 -11.52 -4.14 0.29
C CYS A 51 -11.34 -2.66 -0.03
N PRO A 52 -10.10 -2.12 -0.02
CA PRO A 52 -9.86 -0.76 -0.49
C PRO A 52 -10.19 -0.66 -1.99
N VAL A 53 -10.98 0.38 -2.32
CA VAL A 53 -11.44 0.69 -3.67
C VAL A 53 -10.76 1.97 -4.13
N PHE A 54 -10.13 1.92 -5.29
CA PHE A 54 -9.53 3.06 -5.98
C PHE A 54 -10.17 3.22 -7.34
N PHE A 55 -10.16 4.43 -7.90
CA PHE A 55 -10.75 4.65 -9.22
C PHE A 55 -10.12 5.82 -9.96
N ILE A 56 -10.10 5.70 -11.29
CA ILE A 56 -9.80 6.79 -12.21
C ILE A 56 -11.13 7.27 -12.77
N ASP A 57 -11.35 8.59 -12.72
CA ASP A 57 -12.54 9.21 -13.31
C ASP A 57 -12.32 9.45 -14.80
N TYR A 58 -13.15 8.83 -15.63
CA TYR A 58 -13.14 8.97 -17.08
C TYR A 58 -14.49 9.55 -17.52
N ASP A 59 -14.73 10.83 -17.23
CA ASP A 59 -15.90 11.67 -17.58
C ASP A 59 -17.30 11.04 -17.41
N LEU A 60 -17.63 10.01 -18.18
CA LEU A 60 -18.90 9.29 -18.20
C LEU A 60 -18.90 8.01 -17.36
N ASP A 61 -17.74 7.36 -17.21
CA ASP A 61 -17.56 6.10 -16.50
C ASP A 61 -16.35 6.18 -15.55
N ARG A 62 -16.28 5.30 -14.56
CA ARG A 62 -15.10 5.16 -13.70
C ARG A 62 -14.47 3.80 -13.91
N TYR A 63 -13.15 3.76 -13.93
CA TYR A 63 -12.41 2.50 -13.89
C TYR A 63 -11.99 2.22 -12.45
N TYR A 64 -12.53 1.15 -11.88
CA TYR A 64 -12.32 0.77 -10.49
C TYR A 64 -11.20 -0.26 -10.37
N TYR A 65 -10.44 -0.16 -9.29
CA TYR A 65 -9.49 -1.16 -8.82
C TYR A 65 -9.91 -1.58 -7.41
N ILE A 66 -10.24 -2.85 -7.25
CA ILE A 66 -10.57 -3.46 -5.96
C ILE A 66 -9.35 -4.24 -5.50
N THR A 67 -8.84 -3.91 -4.32
CA THR A 67 -7.60 -4.50 -3.81
C THR A 67 -7.83 -5.42 -2.64
N ALA A 68 -6.84 -6.29 -2.39
CA ALA A 68 -6.82 -7.11 -1.19
C ALA A 68 -6.90 -6.24 0.08
N PRO A 69 -7.66 -6.70 1.10
CA PRO A 69 -7.86 -5.94 2.34
C PRO A 69 -6.56 -5.66 3.08
N LYS A 70 -5.55 -6.53 2.92
CA LYS A 70 -4.27 -6.46 3.59
C LYS A 70 -3.13 -6.36 2.57
N PRO A 71 -2.13 -5.49 2.79
CA PRO A 71 -0.95 -5.44 1.95
C PRO A 71 -0.10 -6.69 2.07
N ILE A 72 0.66 -6.98 1.00
CA ILE A 72 1.69 -8.02 0.99
C ILE A 72 3.08 -7.46 1.30
N TYR A 73 3.28 -6.17 1.07
CA TYR A 73 4.49 -5.44 1.46
C TYR A 73 4.16 -4.09 2.07
N TYR A 74 5.03 -3.67 2.96
CA TYR A 74 5.06 -2.35 3.56
C TYR A 74 6.45 -1.76 3.36
N ALA A 75 6.54 -0.46 3.08
CA ALA A 75 7.81 0.24 3.00
C ALA A 75 7.75 1.59 3.71
N PHE A 76 8.86 2.00 4.29
CA PHE A 76 9.04 3.27 4.97
C PHE A 76 10.15 4.07 4.29
N ASP A 77 9.92 5.36 4.11
CA ASP A 77 10.91 6.36 3.72
C ASP A 77 11.03 7.30 4.92
N LEU A 78 12.00 7.04 5.79
CA LEU A 78 12.04 7.62 7.15
C LEU A 78 12.60 9.04 7.14
N ASP A 79 13.53 9.33 6.22
CA ASP A 79 14.07 10.67 6.03
C ASP A 79 13.45 11.41 4.83
N GLU A 80 12.45 10.80 4.19
CA GLU A 80 11.62 11.39 3.14
C GLU A 80 12.45 11.85 1.93
N ASP A 81 13.51 11.10 1.62
CA ASP A 81 14.43 11.39 0.51
C ASP A 81 13.97 10.79 -0.83
N GLY A 82 12.84 10.08 -0.84
CA GLY A 82 12.27 9.40 -2.00
C GLY A 82 12.80 7.97 -2.19
N HIS A 83 13.64 7.47 -1.28
CA HIS A 83 14.11 6.09 -1.27
C HIS A 83 13.57 5.32 -0.07
N TRP A 84 13.10 4.10 -0.31
CA TRP A 84 12.63 3.25 0.78
C TRP A 84 13.79 2.78 1.65
N ASP A 85 13.71 3.10 2.93
CA ASP A 85 14.69 2.75 3.94
C ASP A 85 14.44 1.36 4.51
N LEU A 86 13.18 1.01 4.75
CA LEU A 86 12.80 -0.25 5.34
C LEU A 86 11.65 -0.85 4.55
N MET A 87 11.79 -2.11 4.16
CA MET A 87 10.71 -2.90 3.56
C MET A 87 10.42 -4.13 4.39
N PHE A 88 9.15 -4.41 4.57
CA PHE A 88 8.64 -5.59 5.27
C PHE A 88 7.72 -6.37 4.36
N LYS A 89 7.77 -7.70 4.47
CA LYS A 89 6.82 -8.61 3.85
C LYS A 89 5.87 -9.15 4.90
N ASP A 90 4.58 -9.05 4.60
CA ASP A 90 3.54 -9.72 5.35
C ASP A 90 3.47 -11.18 4.91
N VAL A 91 4.18 -12.07 5.60
CA VAL A 91 4.25 -13.49 5.19
C VAL A 91 2.94 -14.22 5.48
N MET A 92 2.20 -13.76 6.50
CA MET A 92 0.93 -14.36 6.91
C MET A 92 -0.27 -13.71 6.20
N GLU A 93 -0.03 -12.60 5.47
CA GLU A 93 -1.03 -11.76 4.82
C GLU A 93 -2.14 -11.34 5.80
N ASP A 94 -1.74 -11.10 7.06
CA ASP A 94 -2.64 -10.84 8.17
C ASP A 94 -2.66 -9.39 8.68
N GLY A 95 -2.00 -8.49 7.94
CA GLY A 95 -2.00 -7.04 8.15
C GLY A 95 -0.80 -6.62 8.98
N VAL A 96 -0.72 -5.33 9.32
CA VAL A 96 0.33 -4.85 10.24
C VAL A 96 -0.06 -5.24 11.67
N ASN A 97 0.58 -6.26 12.23
CA ASN A 97 0.38 -6.76 13.58
C ASN A 97 1.68 -7.17 14.32
N GLY A 98 2.85 -6.91 13.73
CA GLY A 98 4.15 -7.12 14.37
C GLY A 98 4.79 -8.48 14.06
N ASN A 99 4.19 -9.29 13.19
CA ASN A 99 4.79 -10.53 12.68
C ASN A 99 5.57 -10.32 11.37
N GLU A 100 5.63 -9.08 10.86
CA GLU A 100 6.14 -8.80 9.52
C GLU A 100 7.65 -9.07 9.44
N GLN A 101 8.08 -9.65 8.34
CA GLN A 101 9.48 -10.00 8.17
C GLN A 101 10.20 -8.89 7.42
N PHE A 102 11.32 -8.42 7.97
CA PHE A 102 12.23 -7.55 7.23
C PHE A 102 12.61 -8.21 5.91
N TYR A 103 12.35 -7.48 4.83
CA TYR A 103 12.56 -7.92 3.47
C TYR A 103 13.84 -7.31 2.90
N ASP A 104 13.94 -5.98 2.89
CA ASP A 104 15.07 -5.27 2.30
C ASP A 104 15.19 -3.81 2.80
N SER A 105 16.33 -3.18 2.55
CA SER A 105 16.58 -1.74 2.69
C SER A 105 17.13 -1.21 1.35
N PRO A 106 16.25 -0.80 0.42
CA PRO A 106 16.68 -0.29 -0.88
C PRO A 106 17.64 0.91 -0.82
N SER A 107 17.48 1.79 0.19
CA SER A 107 18.41 2.90 0.46
C SER A 107 19.78 2.44 0.97
N LYS A 108 19.91 1.17 1.36
CA LYS A 108 21.11 0.52 1.94
C LYS A 108 21.56 1.10 3.28
N LYS A 109 20.73 1.96 3.90
CA LYS A 109 21.01 2.55 5.21
C LYS A 109 20.91 1.51 6.33
N TYR A 110 20.09 0.47 6.14
CA TYR A 110 19.83 -0.55 7.16
C TYR A 110 20.20 -1.96 6.69
N LYS A 111 20.62 -2.80 7.63
CA LYS A 111 20.87 -4.23 7.41
C LYS A 111 19.98 -5.05 8.33
N LYS A 112 19.63 -6.25 7.88
CA LYS A 112 18.73 -7.16 8.61
C LYS A 112 19.17 -7.41 10.04
N GLU A 113 20.48 -7.50 10.29
CA GLU A 113 21.05 -7.76 11.63
C GLU A 113 20.91 -6.56 12.58
N ALA A 114 20.66 -5.36 12.06
CA ALA A 114 20.47 -4.13 12.85
C ALA A 114 18.99 -3.86 13.19
N ILE A 115 18.06 -4.64 12.61
CA ILE A 115 16.62 -4.49 12.78
C ILE A 115 16.13 -5.66 13.64
N THR A 116 16.53 -5.68 14.90
CA THR A 116 16.07 -6.70 15.86
C THR A 116 14.83 -6.27 16.64
N GLU A 117 14.55 -4.97 16.73
CA GLU A 117 13.38 -4.44 17.43
C GLU A 117 12.95 -3.14 16.76
N LEU A 118 11.97 -3.21 15.86
CA LEU A 118 11.17 -2.03 15.52
C LEU A 118 9.85 -2.14 16.29
N PRO A 119 9.43 -1.10 17.02
CA PRO A 119 8.16 -1.11 17.71
C PRO A 119 7.08 -0.87 16.65
N LEU A 120 6.59 -1.95 16.03
CA LEU A 120 5.29 -1.92 15.39
C LEU A 120 4.28 -2.29 16.49
N SER A 121 4.00 -1.33 17.37
CA SER A 121 2.92 -1.40 18.37
C SER A 121 2.06 -0.14 18.30
#